data_AF-A0A6G1RAG2-F1
#
_entry.id   AF-A0A6G1RAG2-F1
#
_cell.length_a   1.000
_cell.length_b   1.000
_cell.length_c   1.000
_cell.angle_alpha   90.00
_cell.angle_beta   90.00
_cell.angle_gamma   90.00
#
_symmetry.space_group_name_H-M   'P 1'
#
loop_
_entity.id
_entity.type
_entity.pdbx_description
1 polymer ?
#
loop_
_entity_poly.entity_id
_entity_poly.type
_entity_poly.pdbx_seq_one_letter_code
_entity_poly.pdbx_strand_id
1 'polypeptide(L)'
;SAMVGGDPYCCELLLHDYARLGCVDENGWQEIHQACRYGHVQHLEHLLFYGADMTAQNASGNTALHICALYNQESCARVLLFRGASKEIRNYNSQTAFQA
;
A
#
# COMPACT_ATOMS: atom_id res chain seq x y z
N SER A 1 18.52 -28.75 -30.55
CA SER A 1 17.72 -29.23 -29.41
C SER A 1 17.41 -28.09 -28.47
N ALA A 2 16.11 -27.86 -28.26
CA ALA A 2 15.44 -27.08 -27.21
C ALA A 2 16.05 -25.70 -26.82
N MET A 3 15.58 -24.66 -27.51
CA MET A 3 15.41 -23.35 -26.89
C MET A 3 14.28 -23.48 -25.86
N VAL A 4 14.62 -23.57 -24.58
CA VAL A 4 13.63 -23.38 -23.50
C VAL A 4 13.44 -21.88 -23.36
N GLY A 5 12.58 -21.33 -24.22
CA GLY A 5 12.08 -19.97 -24.12
C GLY A 5 11.19 -19.87 -22.89
N GLY A 6 11.76 -19.42 -21.77
CA GLY A 6 10.97 -18.76 -20.74
C GLY A 6 10.57 -17.41 -21.31
N ASP A 7 9.36 -17.31 -21.84
CA ASP A 7 8.82 -16.08 -22.40
C ASP A 7 8.89 -14.98 -21.31
N PRO A 8 9.61 -13.86 -21.52
CA PRO A 8 9.62 -12.74 -20.56
C PRO A 8 8.20 -12.26 -20.25
N TYR A 9 7.31 -12.40 -21.23
CA TYR A 9 5.89 -12.11 -21.14
C TYR A 9 5.16 -13.01 -20.13
N CYS A 10 5.56 -14.26 -19.92
CA CYS A 10 4.92 -15.17 -18.95
C CYS A 10 5.27 -14.80 -17.50
N CYS A 11 6.50 -14.35 -17.24
CA CYS A 11 6.89 -13.85 -15.92
C CYS A 11 6.27 -12.48 -15.64
N GLU A 12 6.19 -11.61 -16.65
CA GLU A 12 5.42 -10.37 -16.54
C GLU A 12 3.93 -10.65 -16.34
N LEU A 13 3.33 -11.60 -17.05
CA LEU A 13 1.92 -12.01 -16.86
C LEU A 13 1.64 -12.61 -15.49
N LEU A 14 2.54 -13.42 -14.91
CA LEU A 14 2.39 -13.93 -13.55
C LEU A 14 2.56 -12.85 -12.46
N LEU A 15 3.28 -11.76 -12.75
CA LEU A 15 3.33 -10.56 -11.91
C LEU A 15 2.14 -9.61 -12.17
N HIS A 16 1.58 -9.65 -13.39
CA HIS A 16 0.41 -8.90 -13.85
C HIS A 16 -0.91 -9.51 -13.34
N ASP A 17 -0.92 -10.82 -13.05
CA ASP A 17 -2.08 -11.57 -12.55
C ASP A 17 -2.14 -11.55 -11.01
N TYR A 18 -2.63 -10.45 -10.44
CA TYR A 18 -3.12 -10.41 -9.06
C TYR A 18 -2.05 -10.36 -7.95
N ALA A 19 -1.24 -9.29 -7.89
CA ALA A 19 -1.13 -8.66 -6.57
C ALA A 19 -2.58 -8.34 -6.16
N ARG A 20 -3.18 -9.17 -5.29
CA ARG A 20 -4.55 -9.02 -4.84
C ARG A 20 -4.65 -7.72 -4.05
N LEU A 21 -4.80 -6.60 -4.76
CA LEU A 21 -4.96 -5.30 -4.15
C LEU A 21 -6.33 -5.22 -3.52
N GLY A 22 -6.39 -4.65 -2.33
CA GLY A 22 -7.65 -4.40 -1.65
C GLY A 22 -8.24 -5.62 -0.95
N CYS A 23 -7.48 -6.71 -0.79
CA CYS A 23 -7.89 -7.74 0.15
C CYS A 23 -7.78 -7.20 1.57
N VAL A 24 -8.76 -7.51 2.39
CA VAL A 24 -8.82 -7.06 3.78
C VAL A 24 -8.71 -8.25 4.72
N ASP A 25 -7.92 -8.11 5.78
CA ASP A 25 -7.98 -9.03 6.91
C ASP A 25 -9.20 -8.73 7.82
N GLU A 26 -9.35 -9.50 8.90
CA GLU A 26 -10.45 -9.35 9.87
C GLU A 26 -10.53 -7.96 10.53
N ASN A 27 -9.43 -7.20 10.49
CA ASN A 27 -9.32 -5.84 11.04
C ASN A 27 -9.39 -4.77 9.93
N GLY A 28 -9.78 -5.13 8.71
CA GLY A 28 -9.86 -4.22 7.57
C GLY A 28 -8.49 -3.81 7.00
N TRP A 29 -7.40 -4.48 7.36
CA TRP A 29 -6.08 -4.14 6.84
C TRP A 29 -5.90 -4.66 5.43
N GLN A 30 -5.47 -3.76 4.56
CA GLN A 30 -5.00 -4.07 3.21
C GLN A 30 -3.48 -4.13 3.13
N GLU A 31 -2.96 -4.63 2.01
CA GLU A 31 -1.53 -4.78 1.72
C GLU A 31 -0.78 -3.44 1.86
N ILE A 32 -1.41 -2.33 1.46
CA ILE A 32 -0.84 -0.99 1.58
C ILE A 32 -0.61 -0.58 3.05
N HIS A 33 -1.48 -1.00 3.95
CA HIS A 33 -1.32 -0.76 5.40
C HIS A 33 -0.17 -1.59 5.95
N GLN A 34 -0.03 -2.84 5.54
CA GLN A 34 1.05 -3.72 5.99
C GLN A 34 2.42 -3.21 5.50
N ALA A 35 2.52 -2.84 4.22
CA ALA A 35 3.73 -2.25 3.66
C ALA A 35 4.15 -0.99 4.43
N CYS A 36 3.19 -0.13 4.77
CA CYS A 36 3.44 1.07 5.56
C CYS A 36 3.86 0.72 6.99
N ARG A 37 3.18 -0.20 7.68
CA ARG A 37 3.49 -0.62 9.05
C ARG A 37 4.93 -1.10 9.22
N TYR A 38 5.41 -1.89 8.26
CA TYR A 38 6.75 -2.49 8.29
C TYR A 38 7.81 -1.69 7.51
N GLY A 39 7.46 -0.53 6.96
CA GLY A 39 8.41 0.34 6.25
C GLY A 39 8.90 -0.21 4.91
N HIS A 40 8.13 -1.08 4.26
CA HIS A 40 8.50 -1.72 2.99
C HIS A 40 8.27 -0.79 1.79
N VAL A 41 9.16 0.18 1.62
CA VAL A 41 9.05 1.24 0.61
C VAL A 41 8.91 0.69 -0.82
N GLN A 42 9.77 -0.25 -1.22
CA GLN A 42 9.71 -0.82 -2.57
C GLN A 42 8.40 -1.57 -2.80
N HIS A 43 7.93 -2.31 -1.79
CA HIS A 43 6.66 -3.03 -1.89
C HIS A 43 5.49 -2.05 -2.01
N LEU A 44 5.49 -0.98 -1.20
CA LEU A 44 4.53 0.11 -1.31
C LEU A 44 4.53 0.75 -2.71
N GLU A 45 5.69 1.04 -3.29
CA GLU A 45 5.76 1.59 -4.65
C GLU A 45 5.17 0.65 -5.71
N HIS A 46 5.39 -0.65 -5.60
CA HIS A 46 4.76 -1.64 -6.48
C HIS A 46 3.24 -1.67 -6.31
N LEU A 47 2.75 -1.68 -5.06
CA LEU A 47 1.30 -1.64 -4.79
C LEU A 47 0.66 -0.39 -5.42
N LEU A 48 1.30 0.77 -5.27
CA LEU A 48 0.82 2.03 -5.84
C LEU A 48 0.91 2.04 -7.38
N PHE A 49 1.95 1.45 -7.96
CA PHE A 49 2.07 1.30 -9.41
C PHE A 49 0.91 0.49 -10.00
N TYR A 50 0.49 -0.57 -9.30
CA TYR A 50 -0.66 -1.39 -9.70
C TYR A 50 -2.03 -0.83 -9.25
N GLY A 51 -2.07 0.36 -8.65
CA GLY A 51 -3.31 1.07 -8.35
C GLY A 51 -3.91 0.80 -6.97
N ALA A 52 -3.10 0.46 -5.96
CA ALA A 52 -3.58 0.33 -4.58
C ALA A 52 -4.26 1.62 -4.10
N ASP A 53 -5.40 1.47 -3.42
CA ASP A 53 -6.17 2.60 -2.92
C ASP A 53 -5.52 3.22 -1.67
N MET A 54 -4.95 4.42 -1.82
CA MET A 54 -4.36 5.19 -0.71
C MET A 54 -5.41 5.73 0.27
N THR A 55 -6.69 5.72 -0.11
CA THR A 55 -7.81 6.19 0.72
C THR A 55 -8.47 5.07 1.52
N ALA A 56 -8.08 3.82 1.29
CA ALA A 56 -8.57 2.67 2.04
C ALA A 56 -8.36 2.87 3.55
N GLN A 57 -9.37 2.53 4.33
CA GLN A 57 -9.38 2.67 5.79
C GLN A 57 -9.54 1.30 6.44
N ASN A 58 -8.70 1.00 7.43
CA ASN A 58 -8.87 -0.19 8.26
C ASN A 58 -10.03 -0.01 9.27
N ALA A 59 -10.28 -1.01 10.13
CA ALA A 59 -11.37 -0.97 11.11
C ALA A 59 -11.30 0.19 12.12
N SER A 60 -10.16 0.87 12.24
CA SER A 60 -10.01 2.09 13.06
C SER A 60 -10.18 3.39 12.27
N GLY A 61 -10.48 3.31 10.97
CA GLY A 61 -10.51 4.46 10.07
C GLY A 61 -9.11 4.92 9.61
N ASN A 62 -8.05 4.20 9.97
CA ASN A 62 -6.69 4.61 9.63
C ASN A 62 -6.40 4.27 8.16
N THR A 63 -5.94 5.26 7.40
CA THR A 63 -5.36 5.05 6.07
C THR A 63 -3.90 4.64 6.16
N ALA A 64 -3.31 4.22 5.04
CA ALA A 64 -1.87 3.96 4.92
C ALA A 64 -1.00 5.10 5.48
N LEU A 65 -1.38 6.37 5.28
CA LEU A 65 -0.65 7.53 5.78
C LEU A 65 -0.71 7.65 7.32
N HIS A 66 -1.85 7.31 7.94
CA HIS A 66 -1.95 7.23 9.40
C HIS A 66 -1.02 6.15 9.95
N ILE A 67 -0.97 4.98 9.30
CA ILE A 67 -0.07 3.89 9.69
C ILE A 67 1.39 4.34 9.63
N CYS A 68 1.80 5.08 8.60
CA CYS A 68 3.15 5.63 8.55
C CYS A 68 3.49 6.51 9.75
N ALA A 69 2.56 7.38 10.17
CA ALA A 69 2.76 8.24 11.33
C ALA A 69 2.87 7.43 12.64
N LEU A 70 1.93 6.49 12.86
CA LEU A 70 1.88 5.66 14.07
C LEU A 70 3.13 4.79 14.26
N TYR A 71 3.74 4.32 13.17
CA TYR A 71 4.91 3.45 13.20
C TYR A 71 6.23 4.14 12.83
N ASN A 72 6.23 5.48 12.70
CA ASN A 72 7.41 6.28 12.34
C ASN A 72 8.08 5.87 11.02
N GLN A 73 7.28 5.65 9.97
CA GLN A 73 7.72 5.12 8.67
C GLN A 73 7.85 6.25 7.65
N GLU A 74 8.83 7.12 7.88
CA GLU A 74 9.03 8.37 7.13
C GLU A 74 9.14 8.15 5.62
N SER A 75 9.92 7.16 5.19
CA SER A 75 10.13 6.89 3.76
C SER A 75 8.84 6.47 3.05
N CYS A 76 8.00 5.66 3.70
CA CYS A 76 6.69 5.27 3.16
C CYS A 76 5.73 6.47 3.12
N ALA A 77 5.70 7.29 4.18
CA ALA A 77 4.92 8.53 4.21
C ALA A 77 5.34 9.48 3.07
N ARG A 78 6.63 9.61 2.80
CA ARG A 78 7.15 10.43 1.68
C ARG A 78 6.65 9.92 0.33
N VAL A 79 6.67 8.60 0.11
CA VAL A 79 6.13 7.99 -1.13
C VAL A 79 4.64 8.28 -1.27
N LEU A 80 3.83 8.02 -0.24
CA LEU A 80 2.39 8.28 -0.26
C LEU A 80 2.08 9.76 -0.57
N LEU A 81 2.76 10.68 0.10
CA LEU A 81 2.58 12.12 -0.12
C LEU A 81 3.01 12.55 -1.52
N PHE A 82 4.12 12.01 -2.03
CA PHE A 82 4.57 12.26 -3.39
C PHE A 82 3.58 11.75 -4.44
N ARG A 83 2.91 10.63 -4.17
CA ARG A 83 1.86 10.03 -5.02
C ARG A 83 0.49 10.70 -4.87
N GLY A 84 0.35 11.70 -4.00
CA GLY A 84 -0.88 12.48 -3.85
C GLY A 84 -1.87 11.93 -2.83
N ALA A 85 -1.43 11.15 -1.85
CA ALA A 85 -2.28 10.74 -0.74
C ALA A 85 -2.88 11.96 -0.01
N SER A 86 -4.17 11.91 0.27
CA SER A 86 -4.87 13.00 0.98
C SER A 86 -4.40 13.12 2.42
N LYS A 87 -4.11 14.36 2.84
CA LYS A 87 -3.72 14.73 4.20
C LYS A 87 -4.93 14.97 5.12
N GLU A 88 -6.12 15.08 4.53
CA GLU A 88 -7.33 15.55 5.20
C GLU A 88 -8.27 14.41 5.64
N ILE A 89 -7.98 13.17 5.22
CA ILE A 89 -8.79 12.02 5.64
C ILE A 89 -8.63 11.85 7.15
N ARG A 90 -9.77 11.73 7.84
CA ARG A 90 -9.83 11.51 9.28
C ARG A 90 -10.14 10.06 9.58
N ASN A 91 -9.46 9.50 10.58
CA ASN A 91 -9.82 8.22 11.16
C ASN A 91 -11.09 8.33 12.03
N TYR A 92 -11.54 7.24 12.63
CA TYR A 92 -12.77 7.24 13.44
C TYR A 92 -12.65 8.01 14.77
N ASN A 93 -11.44 8.39 15.15
CA ASN A 93 -11.18 9.33 16.26
C ASN A 93 -11.15 10.80 15.79
N SER A 94 -11.56 11.08 14.55
CA SER A 94 -11.52 12.42 13.94
C SER A 94 -10.11 13.00 13.80
N GLN A 95 -9.05 12.19 13.83
CA GLN A 95 -7.66 12.63 13.66
C GLN A 95 -7.23 12.49 12.21
N THR A 96 -6.46 13.45 11.68
CA THR A 96 -5.69 13.24 10.45
C THR A 96 -4.39 12.50 10.75
N ALA A 97 -3.69 12.03 9.72
CA ALA A 97 -2.40 11.33 9.89
C ALA A 97 -1.32 12.18 10.59
N PHE A 98 -1.45 13.50 10.62
CA PHE A 98 -0.52 14.41 11.31
C PHE A 98 -0.90 14.67 12.78
N GLN A 99 -2.05 14.13 13.21
CA GLN A 99 -2.61 14.25 14.56
C GLN A 99 -2.75 12.87 15.24
N ALA A 100 -2.38 11.80 14.55
CA ALA A 100 -2.51 10.42 14.98
C ALA A 100 -1.44 10.04 16.02
#